data_AF-A0A9N8KNQ1-F1
#
_entry.id   AF-A0A9N8KNQ1-F1
#
_cell.length_a   1.000
_cell.length_b   1.000
_cell.length_c   1.000
_cell.angle_alpha   90.00
_cell.angle_beta   90.00
_cell.angle_gamma   90.00
#
_symmetry.space_group_name_H-M   'P 1'
#
loop_
_entity.id
_entity.type
_entity.pdbx_description
1 polymer ?
#
loop_
_entity_poly.entity_id
_entity_poly.type
_entity_poly.pdbx_seq_one_letter_code
_entity_poly.pdbx_strand_id
1 'polypeptide(L)'
;MLFLRCTRHIAQARPSLNLPATTSLLQSTLRPLAASQPAQSQVSPCPPHSAYSLTIVCSRTFSLLSSRRPTLPTTPTSTLSLNTTLELPTLPAASTTLTLLQARGPKRDTFDPSHRVRKRRSGFLARIRTRNGRNLIKRRLLKKRSTLSH
;
A
#
# COMPACT_ATOMS: atom_id res chain seq x y z
N MET A 1 40.44 0.52 -11.26
CA MET A 1 39.24 0.88 -12.05
C MET A 1 38.74 2.24 -11.59
N LEU A 2 39.11 3.25 -12.37
CA LEU A 2 38.83 4.67 -12.20
C LEU A 2 37.31 4.97 -12.22
N PHE A 3 36.90 5.86 -11.30
CA PHE A 3 35.85 6.89 -11.34
C PHE A 3 34.45 6.56 -11.95
N LEU A 4 33.32 7.06 -11.45
CA LEU A 4 33.01 8.50 -11.41
C LEU A 4 31.71 8.73 -10.61
N ARG A 5 31.82 9.38 -9.45
CA ARG A 5 30.68 10.01 -8.77
C ARG A 5 30.22 11.18 -9.62
N CYS A 6 29.00 11.14 -10.15
CA CYS A 6 28.41 12.28 -10.83
C CYS A 6 27.58 13.11 -9.83
N THR A 7 28.24 14.05 -9.17
CA THR A 7 27.61 15.18 -8.48
C THR A 7 27.23 16.23 -9.52
N ARG A 8 25.95 16.32 -9.89
CA ARG A 8 25.45 17.46 -10.67
C ARG A 8 25.10 18.61 -9.74
N HIS A 9 26.09 19.47 -9.52
CA HIS A 9 25.91 20.87 -9.16
C HIS A 9 25.34 21.60 -10.38
N ILE A 10 24.18 22.24 -10.25
CA ILE A 10 23.76 23.31 -11.17
C ILE A 10 23.52 24.54 -10.29
N ALA A 11 24.51 25.41 -10.27
CA ALA A 11 24.41 26.75 -9.74
C ALA A 11 24.06 27.72 -10.87
N GLN A 12 22.96 28.44 -10.65
CA GLN A 12 22.63 29.81 -11.05
C GLN A 12 22.70 30.25 -12.52
N ALA A 13 21.55 30.70 -13.02
CA ALA A 13 21.45 31.87 -13.89
C ALA A 13 20.18 32.66 -13.51
N ARG A 14 20.35 33.85 -12.95
CA ARG A 14 19.31 34.86 -12.79
C ARG A 14 19.33 35.76 -14.03
N PRO A 15 18.22 35.91 -14.78
CA PRO A 15 18.01 37.10 -15.59
C PRO A 15 17.17 38.10 -14.80
N SER A 16 17.80 39.19 -14.38
CA SER A 16 17.12 40.42 -13.95
C SER A 16 16.58 41.14 -15.19
N LEU A 17 15.27 41.12 -15.39
CA LEU A 17 14.60 42.05 -16.30
C LEU A 17 13.82 43.06 -15.48
N ASN A 18 14.17 44.32 -15.71
CA ASN A 18 13.71 45.49 -15.00
C ASN A 18 12.73 46.26 -15.91
N LEU A 19 11.62 46.70 -15.31
CA LEU A 19 10.66 47.75 -15.74
C LEU A 19 9.65 47.46 -16.88
N PRO A 20 8.55 48.25 -17.00
CA PRO A 20 7.95 49.23 -16.09
C PRO A 20 6.49 48.93 -15.70
N ALA A 21 6.01 49.68 -14.71
CA ALA A 21 4.63 49.69 -14.21
C ALA A 21 3.63 50.16 -15.27
N THR A 22 2.53 49.42 -15.43
CA THR A 22 1.26 49.93 -15.95
C THR A 22 0.15 49.61 -14.96
N THR A 23 -0.36 50.68 -14.39
CA THR A 23 -1.55 50.75 -13.55
C THR A 23 -2.79 50.40 -14.35
N SER A 24 -3.63 49.49 -13.88
CA SER A 24 -5.07 49.60 -14.12
C SER A 24 -5.87 49.00 -12.97
N LEU A 25 -6.82 49.82 -12.54
CA LEU A 25 -7.69 49.68 -11.39
C LEU A 25 -8.75 48.60 -11.66
N LEU A 26 -8.88 47.63 -10.77
CA LEU A 26 -10.15 46.96 -10.52
C LEU A 26 -10.37 46.92 -9.01
N GLN A 27 -11.14 47.89 -8.55
CA GLN A 27 -11.73 47.94 -7.23
C GLN A 27 -12.66 46.74 -7.08
N SER A 28 -12.31 45.80 -6.19
CA SER A 28 -13.24 44.78 -5.71
C SER A 28 -13.66 45.13 -4.29
N THR A 29 -14.94 45.40 -4.14
CA THR A 29 -15.61 45.75 -2.89
C THR A 29 -15.74 44.50 -2.02
N LEU A 30 -14.80 44.29 -1.10
CA LEU A 30 -14.94 43.29 -0.05
C LEU A 30 -15.93 43.79 1.01
N ARG A 31 -17.11 43.18 1.00
CA ARG A 31 -18.14 43.25 2.03
C ARG A 31 -17.59 42.64 3.33
N PRO A 32 -17.61 43.33 4.48
CA PRO A 32 -17.26 42.70 5.75
C PRO A 32 -18.36 41.72 6.15
N LEU A 33 -18.02 40.43 6.20
CA LEU A 33 -18.88 39.44 6.84
C LEU A 33 -18.75 39.66 8.36
N ALA A 34 -19.90 39.95 8.98
CA ALA A 34 -20.03 40.23 10.40
C ALA A 34 -19.30 39.19 11.26
N ALA A 35 -18.55 39.70 12.25
CA ALA A 35 -17.98 38.92 13.32
C ALA A 35 -19.11 38.19 14.07
N SER A 36 -19.15 36.87 13.94
CA SER A 36 -19.91 36.02 14.87
C SER A 36 -19.04 35.82 16.10
N GLN A 37 -19.51 36.38 17.22
CA GLN A 37 -18.94 36.14 18.54
C GLN A 37 -19.00 34.64 18.86
N PRO A 38 -17.93 34.00 19.37
CA PRO A 38 -18.08 32.71 20.01
C PRO A 38 -18.80 32.92 21.34
N ALA A 39 -20.01 32.36 21.43
CA ALA A 39 -20.72 32.19 22.69
C ALA A 39 -19.82 31.42 23.67
N GLN A 40 -19.61 32.00 24.85
CA GLN A 40 -18.90 31.39 25.97
C GLN A 40 -19.62 30.08 26.36
N SER A 41 -18.99 28.95 26.05
CA SER A 41 -19.41 27.65 26.55
C SER A 41 -18.89 27.51 27.98
N GLN A 42 -19.80 27.62 28.94
CA GLN A 42 -19.59 27.27 30.34
C GLN A 42 -19.12 25.80 30.41
N VAL A 43 -17.86 25.60 30.78
CA VAL A 43 -17.29 24.27 31.02
C VAL A 43 -17.74 23.82 32.41
N SER A 44 -18.65 22.85 32.44
CA SER A 44 -19.02 22.11 33.65
C SER A 44 -17.85 21.20 34.07
N PRO A 45 -17.35 21.27 35.32
CA PRO A 45 -16.34 20.34 35.80
C PRO A 45 -16.97 18.95 36.01
N CYS A 46 -16.61 17.97 35.18
CA CYS A 46 -16.90 16.58 35.46
C CYS A 46 -15.99 16.07 36.59
N PRO A 47 -16.50 15.24 37.52
CA PRO A 47 -15.70 14.68 38.61
C PRO A 47 -14.61 13.72 38.08
N PRO A 48 -13.47 13.58 38.80
CA PRO A 48 -12.41 12.67 38.39
C PRO A 48 -12.90 11.22 38.51
N HIS A 49 -13.21 10.59 37.38
CA HIS A 49 -13.38 9.15 37.31
C HIS A 49 -12.04 8.48 37.58
N SER A 50 -12.03 7.73 38.69
CA SER A 50 -11.02 6.78 39.13
C SER A 50 -10.22 6.17 37.97
N ALA A 51 -8.92 6.46 37.96
CA ALA A 51 -7.96 5.85 37.04
C ALA A 51 -7.74 4.38 37.45
N TYR A 52 -8.62 3.50 36.99
CA TYR A 52 -8.35 2.07 36.99
C TYR A 52 -7.24 1.79 35.98
N SER A 53 -6.00 1.76 36.47
CA SER A 53 -4.84 1.29 35.70
C SER A 53 -4.99 -0.22 35.47
N LEU A 54 -5.57 -0.60 34.33
CA LEU A 54 -5.50 -1.97 33.84
C LEU A 54 -4.12 -2.19 33.23
N THR A 55 -3.18 -2.62 34.06
CA THR A 55 -1.91 -3.19 33.61
C THR A 55 -2.19 -4.53 32.92
N ILE A 56 -2.53 -4.46 31.63
CA ILE A 56 -2.60 -5.66 30.78
C ILE A 56 -1.16 -6.12 30.53
N VAL A 57 -0.67 -6.98 31.42
CA VAL A 57 0.54 -7.77 31.18
C VAL A 57 0.18 -8.80 30.12
N CYS A 58 0.37 -8.44 28.85
CA CYS A 58 0.26 -9.38 27.75
C CYS A 58 1.51 -10.25 27.72
N SER A 59 1.51 -11.31 28.54
CA SER A 59 2.47 -12.40 28.44
C SER A 59 2.31 -13.04 27.08
N ARG A 60 3.19 -12.70 26.13
CA ARG A 60 3.25 -13.37 24.83
C ARG A 60 3.74 -14.79 25.07
N THR A 61 2.82 -15.74 25.21
CA THR A 61 3.12 -17.16 25.08
C THR A 61 3.56 -17.40 23.64
N PHE A 62 4.86 -17.57 23.43
CA PHE A 62 5.38 -18.06 22.17
C PHE A 62 4.90 -19.50 22.01
N SER A 63 3.91 -19.71 21.15
CA SER A 63 3.53 -21.05 20.72
C SER A 63 4.70 -21.63 19.93
N LEU A 64 5.35 -22.66 20.48
CA LEU A 64 6.32 -23.48 19.75
C LEU A 64 5.53 -24.27 18.70
N LEU A 65 5.22 -23.62 17.57
CA LEU A 65 4.73 -24.30 16.39
C LEU A 65 5.85 -25.22 15.89
N SER A 66 5.79 -26.48 16.33
CA SER A 66 6.59 -27.55 15.78
C SER A 66 6.39 -27.57 14.26
N SER A 67 7.48 -27.41 13.53
CA SER A 67 7.47 -27.43 12.07
C SER A 67 7.18 -28.86 11.62
N ARG A 68 5.90 -29.25 11.54
CA ARG A 68 5.51 -30.49 10.85
C ARG A 68 5.76 -30.28 9.36
N ARG A 69 6.94 -30.73 8.92
CA ARG A 69 7.28 -30.91 7.51
C ARG A 69 6.31 -31.96 6.95
N PRO A 70 5.55 -31.68 5.88
CA PRO A 70 4.75 -32.70 5.23
C PRO A 70 5.71 -33.75 4.64
N THR A 71 5.65 -34.97 5.15
CA THR A 71 6.29 -36.14 4.55
C THR A 71 5.42 -36.59 3.38
N LEU A 72 5.98 -36.54 2.18
CA LEU A 72 5.36 -37.10 0.98
C LEU A 72 5.22 -38.63 1.18
N PRO A 73 4.07 -39.25 0.86
CA PRO A 73 3.96 -40.70 0.91
C PRO A 73 4.87 -41.30 -0.17
N THR A 74 5.92 -42.00 0.26
CA THR A 74 6.69 -42.90 -0.59
C THR A 74 5.81 -44.12 -0.88
N THR A 75 5.26 -44.19 -2.08
CA THR A 75 4.59 -45.40 -2.55
C THR A 75 5.63 -46.51 -2.75
N PRO A 76 5.38 -47.75 -2.29
CA PRO A 76 6.27 -48.85 -2.56
C PRO A 76 6.34 -49.09 -4.08
N THR A 77 7.57 -49.17 -4.56
CA THR A 77 7.92 -49.54 -5.93
C THR A 77 7.48 -50.98 -6.16
N SER A 78 6.30 -51.20 -6.74
CA SER A 78 5.96 -52.48 -7.33
C SER A 78 6.84 -52.67 -8.55
N THR A 79 7.85 -53.52 -8.44
CA THR A 79 8.60 -54.06 -9.57
C THR A 79 7.65 -54.95 -10.37
N LEU A 80 6.92 -54.36 -11.32
CA LEU A 80 6.27 -55.12 -12.37
C LEU A 80 7.34 -55.55 -13.36
N SER A 81 7.60 -56.86 -13.37
CA SER A 81 8.45 -57.54 -14.33
C SER A 81 8.07 -57.13 -15.75
N LEU A 82 9.10 -56.71 -16.49
CA LEU A 82 9.11 -56.59 -17.94
C LEU A 82 8.62 -57.90 -18.56
N ASN A 83 7.79 -57.80 -19.61
CA ASN A 83 7.77 -58.64 -20.81
C ASN A 83 6.53 -58.31 -21.65
N THR A 84 6.48 -57.16 -22.32
CA THR A 84 5.65 -56.99 -23.52
C THR A 84 6.24 -55.87 -24.40
N THR A 85 6.93 -56.27 -25.46
CA THR A 85 7.18 -55.44 -26.64
C THR A 85 5.84 -55.14 -27.31
N LEU A 86 5.44 -53.87 -27.44
CA LEU A 86 4.45 -53.40 -28.42
C LEU A 86 4.48 -51.86 -28.48
N GLU A 87 5.05 -51.36 -29.58
CA GLU A 87 4.75 -50.13 -30.32
C GLU A 87 4.48 -48.81 -29.56
N LEU A 88 5.39 -47.87 -29.77
CA LEU A 88 5.24 -46.44 -29.50
C LEU A 88 4.19 -45.83 -30.44
N PRO A 89 3.07 -45.27 -29.95
CA PRO A 89 2.29 -44.36 -30.77
C PRO A 89 3.08 -43.04 -30.86
N THR A 90 3.70 -42.81 -32.01
CA THR A 90 4.12 -41.49 -32.46
C THR A 90 2.87 -40.62 -32.53
N LEU A 91 2.56 -39.90 -31.45
CA LEU A 91 1.52 -38.88 -31.47
C LEU A 91 2.02 -37.72 -32.34
N PRO A 92 1.24 -37.26 -33.34
CA PRO A 92 1.62 -36.10 -34.13
C PRO A 92 1.78 -34.90 -33.18
N ALA A 93 2.79 -34.08 -33.45
CA ALA A 93 3.00 -32.77 -32.83
C ALA A 93 1.82 -31.83 -33.15
N ALA A 94 0.67 -32.10 -32.56
CA ALA A 94 -0.48 -31.22 -32.58
C ALA A 94 -0.25 -30.19 -31.48
N SER A 95 0.14 -28.99 -31.90
CA SER A 95 0.21 -27.75 -31.14
C SER A 95 -0.95 -27.66 -30.16
N THR A 96 -0.75 -28.16 -28.95
CA THR A 96 -1.81 -28.18 -27.95
C THR A 96 -1.85 -26.78 -27.35
N THR A 97 -2.65 -25.89 -27.94
CA THR A 97 -3.12 -24.70 -27.24
C THR A 97 -4.02 -25.19 -26.10
N LEU A 98 -3.40 -25.60 -25.00
CA LEU A 98 -4.08 -25.96 -23.76
C LEU A 98 -4.70 -24.68 -23.18
N THR A 99 -5.92 -24.36 -23.61
CA THR A 99 -6.78 -23.39 -22.94
C THR A 99 -7.19 -24.01 -21.60
N LEU A 100 -6.27 -23.99 -20.63
CA LEU A 100 -6.54 -24.40 -19.27
C LEU A 100 -7.54 -23.41 -18.67
N LEU A 101 -8.82 -23.76 -18.75
CA LEU A 101 -9.91 -22.98 -18.18
C LEU A 101 -9.79 -23.09 -16.66
N GLN A 102 -9.10 -22.12 -16.06
CA GLN A 102 -8.98 -22.03 -14.61
C GLN A 102 -10.36 -21.77 -14.03
N ALA A 103 -10.98 -22.80 -13.45
CA ALA A 103 -12.23 -22.66 -12.71
C ALA A 103 -11.99 -21.72 -11.52
N ARG A 104 -12.41 -20.47 -11.64
CA ARG A 104 -12.42 -19.51 -10.54
C ARG A 104 -13.66 -19.80 -9.69
N GLY A 105 -13.47 -19.93 -8.38
CA GLY A 105 -14.58 -20.12 -7.44
C GLY A 105 -15.61 -18.97 -7.45
N PRO A 106 -16.70 -19.10 -6.69
CA PRO A 106 -17.77 -18.10 -6.70
C PRO A 106 -17.28 -16.71 -6.29
N LYS A 107 -17.94 -15.67 -6.82
CA LYS A 107 -17.71 -14.26 -6.44
C LYS A 107 -17.93 -14.12 -4.93
N ARG A 108 -17.01 -13.42 -4.25
CA ARG A 108 -17.07 -13.18 -2.81
C ARG A 108 -17.28 -11.70 -2.52
N ASP A 109 -18.18 -11.39 -1.60
CA ASP A 109 -18.40 -10.05 -1.09
C ASP A 109 -17.50 -9.81 0.14
N THR A 110 -16.21 -9.58 -0.11
CA THR A 110 -15.18 -9.42 0.94
C THR A 110 -14.99 -7.97 1.41
N PHE A 111 -15.71 -7.02 0.80
CA PHE A 111 -15.52 -5.59 1.09
C PHE A 111 -16.46 -5.12 2.20
N ASP A 112 -15.93 -5.07 3.42
CA ASP A 112 -16.60 -4.47 4.58
C ASP A 112 -16.07 -3.05 4.81
N PRO A 113 -16.81 -1.98 4.43
CA PRO A 113 -16.28 -0.62 4.45
C PRO A 113 -16.16 -0.09 5.88
N SER A 114 -14.93 0.21 6.29
CA SER A 114 -14.64 0.94 7.52
C SER A 114 -13.62 2.05 7.29
N HIS A 115 -14.02 3.30 7.54
CA HIS A 115 -13.14 4.47 7.37
C HIS A 115 -11.90 4.41 8.27
N ARG A 116 -12.07 4.00 9.53
CA ARG A 116 -10.95 3.86 10.48
C ARG A 116 -9.92 2.84 9.98
N VAL A 117 -10.38 1.67 9.54
CA VAL A 117 -9.50 0.61 9.01
C VAL A 117 -8.83 1.07 7.71
N ARG A 118 -9.58 1.71 6.81
CA ARG A 118 -9.08 2.27 5.55
C ARG A 118 -7.95 3.26 5.79
N LYS A 119 -8.17 4.29 6.62
CA LYS A 119 -7.15 5.32 6.90
C LYS A 119 -5.95 4.77 7.66
N ARG A 120 -6.13 3.82 8.58
CA ARG A 120 -5.02 3.16 9.29
C ARG A 120 -4.15 2.28 8.38
N ARG A 121 -4.74 1.45 7.52
CA ARG A 121 -3.99 0.47 6.70
C ARG A 121 -3.41 1.08 5.43
N SER A 122 -4.12 2.05 4.86
CA SER A 122 -3.88 2.48 3.49
C SER A 122 -3.78 4.00 3.30
N GLY A 123 -3.91 4.76 4.40
CA GLY A 123 -3.80 6.22 4.44
C GLY A 123 -2.37 6.74 4.37
N PHE A 124 -2.24 8.06 4.22
CA PHE A 124 -0.97 8.70 3.85
C PHE A 124 0.08 8.56 4.96
N LEU A 125 -0.32 8.78 6.22
CA LEU A 125 0.56 8.64 7.38
C LEU A 125 1.14 7.23 7.49
N ALA A 126 0.33 6.20 7.19
CA ALA A 126 0.80 4.81 7.16
C ALA A 126 1.85 4.57 6.08
N ARG A 127 1.79 5.30 4.95
CA ARG A 127 2.79 5.21 3.88
C ARG A 127 4.09 5.93 4.26
N ILE A 128 4.02 7.14 4.80
CA ILE A 128 5.21 7.92 5.13
C ILE A 128 6.04 7.28 6.26
N ARG A 129 5.40 6.58 7.21
CA ARG A 129 6.09 5.94 8.34
C ARG A 129 7.13 4.90 7.94
N THR A 130 6.93 4.17 6.82
CA THR A 130 7.80 3.03 6.43
C THR A 130 8.66 3.36 5.21
N ARG A 131 9.81 2.71 5.07
CA ARG A 131 10.67 2.85 3.87
C ARG A 131 9.93 2.47 2.59
N ASN A 132 9.23 1.34 2.61
CA ASN A 132 8.50 0.84 1.43
C ASN A 132 7.31 1.73 1.08
N GLY A 133 6.60 2.27 2.08
CA GLY A 133 5.52 3.21 1.85
C GLY A 133 6.01 4.53 1.23
N ARG A 134 7.13 5.09 1.69
CA ARG A 134 7.76 6.26 1.04
C ARG A 134 8.14 5.99 -0.42
N ASN A 135 8.72 4.83 -0.72
CA ASN A 135 9.04 4.43 -2.10
C ASN A 135 7.77 4.26 -2.95
N LEU A 136 6.69 3.73 -2.38
CA LEU A 136 5.39 3.63 -3.08
C LEU A 136 4.84 5.01 -3.44
N ILE A 137 4.90 5.98 -2.52
CA ILE A 137 4.46 7.36 -2.79
C ILE A 137 5.32 7.99 -3.90
N LYS A 138 6.64 7.83 -3.85
CA LYS A 138 7.54 8.30 -4.92
C LYS A 138 7.15 7.72 -6.29
N ARG A 139 6.89 6.41 -6.38
CA ARG A 139 6.43 5.78 -7.63
C ARG A 139 5.09 6.34 -8.12
N ARG A 140 4.14 6.60 -7.21
CA ARG A 140 2.83 7.18 -7.57
C ARG A 140 2.95 8.61 -8.07
N LEU A 141 3.84 9.41 -7.48
CA LEU A 141 4.18 10.76 -7.94
C LEU A 141 4.81 10.74 -9.33
N LEU A 142 5.79 9.86 -9.57
CA LEU A 142 6.42 9.70 -10.88
C LEU A 142 5.39 9.30 -11.96
N LYS A 143 4.44 8.43 -11.60
CA LYS A 143 3.32 8.06 -12.47
C LYS A 143 2.23 9.15 -12.60
N LYS A 144 2.38 10.29 -11.91
CA LYS A 144 1.40 11.39 -11.89
C LYS A 144 -0.01 10.94 -11.52
N ARG A 145 -0.13 10.04 -10.54
CA ARG A 145 -1.45 9.64 -10.01
C ARG A 145 -2.10 10.84 -9.31
N SER A 146 -3.36 11.12 -9.61
CA SER A 146 -4.15 12.17 -8.93
C SER A 146 -4.27 11.90 -7.42
N THR A 147 -4.41 10.64 -7.03
CA THR A 147 -4.43 10.22 -5.62
C THR A 147 -3.20 9.40 -5.28
N LEU A 148 -2.48 9.79 -4.23
CA LEU A 148 -1.29 9.07 -3.76
C LEU A 148 -1.62 8.00 -2.73
N SER A 149 -2.71 8.19 -1.99
CA SER A 149 -3.14 7.37 -0.87
C SER A 149 -4.65 7.53 -0.70
N HIS A 150 -5.24 6.67 0.13
CA HIS A 150 -6.58 6.84 0.69
C HIS A 150 -6.66 7.98 1.70
#